data_AF-A0A5J5CBZ6-F1
#
_entry.id   AF-A0A5J5CBZ6-F1
#
_cell.length_a   1.000
_cell.length_b   1.000
_cell.length_c   1.000
_cell.angle_alpha   90.00
_cell.angle_beta   90.00
_cell.angle_gamma   90.00
#
_symmetry.space_group_name_H-M   'P 1'
#
loop_
_entity.id
_entity.type
_entity.pdbx_description
1 polymer ?
#
loop_
_entity_poly.entity_id
_entity_poly.type
_entity_poly.pdbx_seq_one_letter_code
_entity_poly.pdbx_strand_id
1 'polypeptide(L)'
;MKCTRQALLEKLGRGSRTVDLDLEPRLELLRDDRQRYDNVTKLAETLANQLAQFSVTQKTLGDAFSDLSVKTPTLHVEFGVNAEAQRFLSRSGETLAAAVTAFTSDMNTLVNKTIEDTMELNLGPRDAVTLPKLELAQKDFQSQRERYQRVRDGLAVKVKLLQENKA
;
A
#
# COMPACT_ATOMS: atom_id res chain seq x y z
N MET A 1 36.82 31.29 18.60
CA MET A 1 37.43 31.39 17.25
C MET A 1 37.30 30.14 16.36
N LYS A 2 36.74 29.00 16.82
CA LYS A 2 36.56 27.79 15.97
C LYS A 2 35.45 27.91 14.91
N CYS A 3 34.42 28.74 15.12
CA CYS A 3 33.29 28.85 14.17
C CYS A 3 33.63 29.59 12.86
N THR A 4 34.59 30.52 12.88
CA THR A 4 34.93 31.34 11.71
C THR A 4 35.75 30.56 10.67
N ARG A 5 36.49 29.54 11.10
CA ARG A 5 37.29 28.67 10.21
C ARG A 5 36.41 27.66 9.47
N GLN A 6 35.32 27.21 10.10
CA GLN A 6 34.41 26.21 9.54
C GLN A 6 33.53 26.80 8.44
N ALA A 7 32.97 28.01 8.66
CA ALA A 7 32.19 28.73 7.64
C ALA A 7 33.02 29.11 6.40
N LEU A 8 34.35 29.29 6.54
CA LEU A 8 35.25 29.55 5.42
C LEU A 8 35.58 28.28 4.62
N LEU A 9 35.68 27.11 5.27
CA LEU A 9 35.98 25.85 4.61
C LEU A 9 34.81 25.33 3.76
N GLU A 10 33.57 25.60 4.19
CA GLU A 10 32.35 25.26 3.45
C GLU A 10 32.20 26.11 2.18
N LYS A 11 32.59 27.39 2.19
CA LYS A 11 32.54 28.27 1.01
C LYS A 11 33.64 28.00 -0.03
N LEU A 12 34.68 27.25 0.32
CA LEU A 12 35.85 26.97 -0.53
C LEU A 12 35.81 25.61 -1.22
N GLY A 13 34.70 24.86 -1.13
CA GLY A 13 34.56 23.55 -1.79
C GLY A 13 35.56 22.49 -1.31
N ARG A 14 36.20 22.72 -0.15
CA ARG A 14 37.13 21.80 0.52
C ARG A 14 36.49 21.10 1.73
N GLY A 15 35.17 21.20 1.88
CA GLY A 15 34.43 20.17 2.59
C GLY A 15 34.63 18.89 1.80
N SER A 16 35.43 17.96 2.32
CA SER A 16 35.38 16.56 1.88
C SER A 16 33.91 16.24 1.65
N ARG A 17 33.55 15.71 0.48
CA ARG A 17 32.26 15.04 0.28
C ARG A 17 32.12 14.17 1.51
N THR A 18 31.32 14.59 2.49
CA THR A 18 31.21 13.87 3.75
C THR A 18 30.53 12.60 3.30
N VAL A 19 31.34 11.57 3.10
CA VAL A 19 30.89 10.19 3.11
C VAL A 19 30.38 10.04 4.54
N ASP A 20 29.16 10.48 4.73
CA ASP A 20 28.42 10.34 5.97
C ASP A 20 28.19 8.85 6.05
N LEU A 21 29.09 8.16 6.77
CA LEU A 21 29.09 6.71 6.91
C LEU A 21 27.78 6.22 7.54
N ASP A 22 26.99 7.12 8.15
CA ASP A 22 25.66 6.84 8.68
C ASP A 22 24.55 7.12 7.64
N LEU A 23 24.83 7.89 6.57
CA LEU A 23 23.89 8.16 5.48
C LEU A 23 23.76 6.99 4.50
N GLU A 24 24.88 6.39 4.11
CA GLU A 24 24.87 5.28 3.14
C GLU A 24 24.03 4.09 3.63
N PRO A 25 24.18 3.62 4.89
CA PRO A 25 23.34 2.55 5.44
C PRO A 25 21.86 2.97 5.56
N ARG A 26 21.57 4.24 5.85
CA ARG A 26 20.19 4.74 5.90
C ARG A 26 19.54 4.79 4.52
N LEU A 27 20.29 5.15 3.49
CA LEU A 27 19.84 5.12 2.10
C LEU A 27 19.65 3.69 1.59
N GLU A 28 20.50 2.76 2.01
CA GLU A 28 20.36 1.34 1.70
C GLU A 28 19.07 0.75 2.31
N LEU A 29 18.81 1.01 3.58
CA LEU A 29 17.54 0.63 4.22
C LEU A 29 16.32 1.22 3.50
N LEU A 30 16.41 2.48 3.06
CA LEU A 30 15.32 3.15 2.35
C LEU A 30 15.08 2.55 0.96
N ARG A 31 16.14 2.14 0.26
CA ARG A 31 16.06 1.39 -1.02
C ARG A 31 15.42 0.01 -0.81
N ASP A 32 15.81 -0.70 0.24
CA ASP A 32 15.24 -2.01 0.58
C ASP A 32 13.76 -1.90 0.94
N ASP A 33 13.39 -0.89 1.72
CA ASP A 33 11.99 -0.60 2.06
C ASP A 33 11.20 -0.25 0.80
N ARG A 34 11.74 0.61 -0.08
CA ARG A 34 11.11 0.95 -1.37
C ARG A 34 10.82 -0.31 -2.18
N GLN A 35 11.83 -1.18 -2.35
CA GLN A 35 11.68 -2.40 -3.14
C GLN A 35 10.64 -3.35 -2.55
N ARG A 36 10.64 -3.52 -1.22
CA ARG A 36 9.67 -4.36 -0.53
C ARG A 36 8.25 -3.82 -0.67
N TYR A 37 8.06 -2.53 -0.48
CA TYR A 37 6.76 -1.89 -0.62
C TYR A 37 6.26 -1.92 -2.07
N ASP A 38 7.10 -1.66 -3.07
CA ASP A 38 6.74 -1.79 -4.49
C ASP A 38 6.25 -3.20 -4.85
N ASN A 39 6.97 -4.23 -4.38
CA ASN A 39 6.55 -5.62 -4.58
C ASN A 39 5.17 -5.91 -3.95
N VAL A 40 4.94 -5.44 -2.72
CA VAL A 40 3.65 -5.61 -2.04
C VAL A 40 2.53 -4.86 -2.76
N THR A 41 2.79 -3.65 -3.26
CA THR A 41 1.83 -2.87 -4.04
C THR A 41 1.40 -3.62 -5.29
N LYS A 42 2.34 -4.17 -6.06
CA LYS A 42 2.05 -4.96 -7.28
C LYS A 42 1.25 -6.23 -6.99
N LEU A 43 1.57 -6.93 -5.90
CA LEU A 43 0.80 -8.10 -5.47
C LEU A 43 -0.63 -7.72 -5.04
N ALA A 44 -0.79 -6.60 -4.31
CA ALA A 44 -2.09 -6.10 -3.89
C ALA A 44 -2.95 -5.65 -5.09
N GLU A 45 -2.37 -5.00 -6.10
CA GLU A 45 -3.05 -4.69 -7.36
C GLU A 45 -3.53 -5.94 -8.09
N THR A 46 -2.66 -6.94 -8.18
CA THR A 46 -2.99 -8.23 -8.79
C THR A 46 -4.16 -8.89 -8.05
N LEU A 47 -4.11 -8.90 -6.70
CA LEU A 47 -5.16 -9.46 -5.87
C LEU A 47 -6.49 -8.70 -6.02
N ALA A 48 -6.47 -7.36 -6.02
CA ALA A 48 -7.68 -6.55 -6.21
C ALA A 48 -8.35 -6.85 -7.56
N ASN A 49 -7.55 -6.94 -8.62
CA ASN A 49 -8.04 -7.29 -9.95
C ASN A 49 -8.64 -8.69 -9.99
N GLN A 50 -7.98 -9.67 -9.38
CA GLN A 50 -8.49 -11.05 -9.28
C GLN A 50 -9.79 -11.11 -8.48
N LEU A 51 -9.90 -10.39 -7.36
CA LEU A 51 -11.14 -10.32 -6.56
C LEU A 51 -12.29 -9.69 -7.34
N ALA A 52 -12.02 -8.64 -8.12
CA ALA A 52 -13.04 -8.01 -8.96
C ALA A 52 -13.55 -8.98 -10.04
N GLN A 53 -12.64 -9.67 -10.74
CA GLN A 53 -13.00 -10.69 -11.74
C GLN A 53 -13.78 -11.85 -11.12
N PHE A 54 -13.33 -12.34 -9.96
CA PHE A 54 -14.01 -13.41 -9.24
C PHE A 54 -15.42 -13.00 -8.82
N SER A 55 -15.61 -11.76 -8.36
CA SER A 55 -16.92 -11.21 -7.99
C SER A 55 -17.88 -11.18 -9.19
N VAL A 56 -17.38 -10.93 -10.40
CA VAL A 56 -18.18 -11.02 -11.63
C VAL A 56 -18.60 -12.46 -11.91
N THR A 57 -17.68 -13.43 -11.81
CA THR A 57 -18.00 -14.85 -11.97
C THR A 57 -19.06 -15.32 -10.97
N GLN A 58 -18.98 -14.85 -9.72
CA GLN A 58 -19.98 -15.15 -8.69
C GLN A 58 -21.36 -14.59 -9.04
N LYS A 59 -21.46 -13.39 -9.63
CA LYS A 59 -22.77 -12.87 -10.11
C LYS A 59 -23.35 -13.77 -11.19
N THR A 60 -22.57 -14.08 -12.22
CA THR A 60 -23.00 -14.95 -13.31
C THR A 60 -23.47 -16.31 -12.80
N LEU A 61 -22.73 -16.90 -11.85
CA LEU A 61 -23.09 -18.18 -11.26
C LEU A 61 -24.36 -18.07 -10.40
N GLY A 62 -24.52 -16.98 -9.65
CA GLY A 62 -25.73 -16.70 -8.89
C GLY A 62 -26.97 -16.57 -9.78
N ASP A 63 -26.85 -15.91 -10.93
CA ASP A 63 -27.95 -15.78 -11.89
C ASP A 63 -28.29 -17.11 -12.56
N ALA A 64 -27.28 -17.92 -12.90
CA ALA A 64 -27.49 -19.28 -13.40
C ALA A 64 -28.22 -20.18 -12.37
N PHE A 65 -27.84 -20.10 -11.10
CA PHE A 65 -28.55 -20.83 -10.04
C PHE A 65 -29.99 -20.33 -9.86
N SER A 66 -30.25 -19.03 -9.96
CA SER A 66 -31.63 -18.53 -9.91
C SER A 66 -32.48 -19.02 -11.08
N ASP A 67 -31.92 -19.09 -12.29
CA ASP A 67 -32.63 -19.65 -13.45
C ASP A 67 -32.94 -21.14 -13.26
N LEU A 68 -31.97 -21.92 -12.78
CA LEU A 68 -32.17 -23.35 -12.47
C LEU A 68 -33.20 -23.58 -11.35
N SER A 69 -33.22 -22.72 -10.34
CA SER A 69 -34.19 -22.76 -9.24
C SER A 69 -35.64 -22.63 -9.73
N VAL A 70 -35.89 -21.82 -10.75
CA VAL A 70 -37.23 -21.67 -11.35
C VAL A 70 -37.55 -22.84 -12.29
N LYS A 71 -36.55 -23.32 -13.05
CA LYS A 71 -36.74 -24.36 -14.08
C LYS A 71 -36.81 -25.78 -13.53
N THR A 72 -36.29 -26.02 -12.32
CA THR A 72 -36.23 -27.35 -11.70
C THR A 72 -36.95 -27.33 -10.34
N PRO A 73 -38.30 -27.49 -10.31
CA PRO A 73 -39.09 -27.36 -9.09
C PRO A 73 -38.66 -28.29 -7.96
N THR A 74 -38.15 -29.48 -8.28
CA THR A 74 -37.66 -30.47 -7.31
C THR A 74 -36.38 -30.05 -6.60
N LEU A 75 -35.63 -29.08 -7.15
CA LEU A 75 -34.38 -28.55 -6.58
C LEU A 75 -34.46 -27.03 -6.36
N HIS A 76 -35.67 -26.49 -6.26
CA HIS A 76 -35.91 -25.05 -6.17
C HIS A 76 -35.14 -24.40 -5.01
N VAL A 77 -35.20 -25.02 -3.83
CA VAL A 77 -34.61 -24.50 -2.59
C VAL A 77 -33.09 -24.55 -2.66
N GLU A 78 -32.53 -25.66 -3.11
CA GLU A 78 -31.08 -25.89 -3.18
C GLU A 78 -30.42 -24.92 -4.15
N PHE A 79 -31.01 -24.73 -5.33
CA PHE A 79 -30.52 -23.74 -6.29
C PHE A 79 -30.77 -22.31 -5.80
N GLY A 80 -31.89 -22.04 -5.11
CA GLY A 80 -32.18 -20.75 -4.51
C GLY A 80 -31.13 -20.33 -3.48
N VAL A 81 -30.82 -21.21 -2.52
CA VAL A 81 -29.80 -20.98 -1.49
C VAL A 81 -28.42 -20.78 -2.11
N ASN A 82 -28.05 -21.59 -3.12
CA ASN A 82 -26.77 -21.41 -3.83
C ASN A 82 -26.70 -20.08 -4.58
N ALA A 83 -27.81 -19.63 -5.18
CA ALA A 83 -27.87 -18.33 -5.84
C ALA A 83 -27.65 -17.18 -4.85
N GLU A 84 -28.30 -17.23 -3.68
CA GLU A 84 -28.13 -16.25 -2.61
C GLU A 84 -26.70 -16.24 -2.07
N ALA A 85 -26.10 -17.41 -1.85
CA ALA A 85 -24.71 -17.54 -1.41
C ALA A 85 -23.74 -16.86 -2.40
N GLN A 86 -23.91 -17.10 -3.70
CA GLN A 86 -23.07 -16.46 -4.72
C GLN A 86 -23.24 -14.93 -4.75
N ARG A 87 -24.46 -14.41 -4.58
CA ARG A 87 -24.72 -12.97 -4.49
C ARG A 87 -24.08 -12.35 -3.25
N PHE A 88 -24.16 -13.02 -2.11
CA PHE A 88 -23.53 -12.57 -0.88
C PHE A 88 -22.00 -12.51 -1.02
N LEU A 89 -21.41 -13.57 -1.57
CA LEU A 89 -19.97 -13.64 -1.79
C LEU A 89 -19.48 -12.58 -2.78
N SER A 90 -20.24 -12.32 -3.85
CA SER A 90 -19.91 -11.27 -4.82
C SER A 90 -19.84 -9.89 -4.18
N ARG A 91 -20.86 -9.49 -3.40
CA ARG A 91 -20.89 -8.19 -2.69
C ARG A 91 -19.75 -8.08 -1.67
N SER A 92 -19.46 -9.18 -0.99
CA SER A 92 -18.36 -9.26 -0.03
C SER A 92 -17.00 -9.13 -0.73
N GLY A 93 -16.83 -9.77 -1.89
CA GLY A 93 -15.66 -9.70 -2.74
C GLY A 93 -15.41 -8.29 -3.27
N GLU A 94 -16.45 -7.58 -3.69
CA GLU A 94 -16.37 -6.17 -4.12
C GLU A 94 -15.91 -5.25 -2.99
N THR A 95 -16.47 -5.43 -1.79
CA THR A 95 -16.07 -4.65 -0.60
C THR A 95 -14.61 -4.89 -0.24
N LEU A 96 -14.15 -6.14 -0.34
CA LEU A 96 -12.75 -6.48 -0.11
C LEU A 96 -11.84 -5.90 -1.20
N ALA A 97 -12.21 -6.02 -2.47
CA ALA A 97 -11.45 -5.48 -3.59
C ALA A 97 -11.26 -3.95 -3.43
N ALA A 98 -12.32 -3.22 -3.07
CA ALA A 98 -12.24 -1.78 -2.81
C ALA A 98 -11.27 -1.45 -1.66
N ALA A 99 -11.27 -2.24 -0.58
CA ALA A 99 -10.35 -2.06 0.54
C ALA A 99 -8.89 -2.30 0.12
N VAL A 100 -8.63 -3.32 -0.70
CA VAL A 100 -7.28 -3.61 -1.25
C VAL A 100 -6.84 -2.50 -2.21
N THR A 101 -7.73 -2.00 -3.07
CA THR A 101 -7.42 -0.86 -3.97
C THR A 101 -7.07 0.41 -3.19
N ALA A 102 -7.81 0.74 -2.12
CA ALA A 102 -7.50 1.87 -1.27
C ALA A 102 -6.13 1.72 -0.60
N PHE A 103 -5.83 0.52 -0.09
CA PHE A 103 -4.51 0.18 0.46
C PHE A 103 -3.40 0.37 -0.58
N THR A 104 -3.58 -0.10 -1.81
CA THR A 104 -2.63 0.08 -2.90
C THR A 104 -2.40 1.56 -3.22
N SER A 105 -3.45 2.39 -3.25
CA SER A 105 -3.32 3.83 -3.52
C SER A 105 -2.48 4.55 -2.46
N ASP A 106 -2.69 4.22 -1.18
CA ASP A 106 -1.91 4.73 -0.06
C ASP A 106 -0.44 4.27 -0.16
N MET A 107 -0.20 3.01 -0.55
CA MET A 107 1.13 2.45 -0.79
C MET A 107 1.87 3.11 -1.95
N ASN A 108 1.20 3.32 -3.08
CA ASN A 108 1.78 4.03 -4.22
C ASN A 108 2.22 5.45 -3.85
N THR A 109 1.45 6.13 -2.99
CA THR A 109 1.84 7.45 -2.47
C THR A 109 3.08 7.37 -1.58
N LEU A 110 3.14 6.40 -0.65
CA LEU A 110 4.30 6.20 0.21
C LEU A 110 5.57 5.90 -0.61
N VAL A 111 5.48 5.01 -1.60
CA VAL A 111 6.62 4.55 -2.41
C VAL A 111 7.08 5.59 -3.41
N ASN A 112 6.18 6.07 -4.27
CA ASN A 112 6.53 6.88 -5.45
C ASN A 112 6.65 8.36 -5.13
N LYS A 113 6.12 8.82 -3.99
CA LYS A 113 6.23 10.22 -3.58
C LYS A 113 7.13 10.34 -2.37
N THR A 114 6.73 9.76 -1.24
CA THR A 114 7.36 10.08 0.03
C THR A 114 8.76 9.49 0.19
N ILE A 115 8.96 8.23 -0.22
CA ILE A 115 10.29 7.60 -0.22
C ILE A 115 11.19 8.25 -1.27
N GLU A 116 10.66 8.55 -2.45
CA GLU A 116 11.40 9.20 -3.53
C GLU A 116 11.91 10.58 -3.12
N ASP A 117 11.03 11.45 -2.61
CA ASP A 117 11.36 12.78 -2.10
C ASP A 117 12.43 12.69 -1.00
N THR A 118 12.29 11.71 -0.09
CA THR A 118 13.27 11.50 0.99
C THR A 118 14.63 11.07 0.44
N MET A 119 14.67 10.18 -0.55
CA MET A 119 15.92 9.75 -1.18
C MET A 119 16.61 10.90 -1.93
N GLU A 120 15.86 11.67 -2.73
CA GLU A 120 16.39 12.80 -3.48
C GLU A 120 16.99 13.87 -2.56
N LEU A 121 16.28 14.24 -1.49
CA LEU A 121 16.76 15.25 -0.53
C LEU A 121 17.99 14.78 0.25
N ASN A 122 18.12 13.48 0.53
CA ASN A 122 19.31 12.93 1.18
C ASN A 122 20.55 12.90 0.27
N LEU A 123 20.36 12.82 -1.05
CA LEU A 123 21.44 12.86 -2.05
C LEU A 123 21.87 14.29 -2.42
N GLY A 124 21.04 15.29 -2.07
CA GLY A 124 21.31 16.71 -2.29
C GLY A 124 22.26 17.35 -1.26
N PRO A 125 22.69 18.60 -1.48
CA PRO A 125 23.50 19.35 -0.51
C PRO A 125 22.72 19.54 0.80
N ARG A 126 23.39 19.50 1.95
CA ARG A 126 22.79 19.75 3.28
C ARG A 126 23.10 21.18 3.74
N ASP A 127 22.29 22.12 3.27
CA ASP A 127 22.41 23.54 3.60
C ASP A 127 21.17 24.04 4.37
N ALA A 128 21.16 25.32 4.72
CA ALA A 128 20.07 25.94 5.48
C ALA A 128 18.71 25.93 4.76
N VAL A 129 18.67 25.64 3.45
CA VAL A 129 17.45 25.57 2.64
C VAL A 129 16.95 24.14 2.50
N THR A 130 17.86 23.17 2.36
CA THR A 130 17.51 21.75 2.16
C THR A 130 17.28 21.01 3.47
N LEU A 131 17.96 21.37 4.57
CA LEU A 131 17.80 20.71 5.87
C LEU A 131 16.35 20.73 6.38
N PRO A 132 15.63 21.88 6.39
CA PRO A 132 14.23 21.89 6.82
C PRO A 132 13.31 21.06 5.91
N LYS A 133 13.61 20.99 4.61
CA LYS A 133 12.84 20.17 3.66
C LYS A 133 13.06 18.68 3.91
N LEU A 134 14.30 18.29 4.23
CA LEU A 134 14.64 16.92 4.59
C LEU A 134 13.95 16.49 5.89
N GLU A 135 13.91 17.36 6.90
CA GLU A 135 13.17 17.10 8.15
C GLU A 135 11.67 16.92 7.89
N LEU A 136 11.08 17.77 7.04
CA LEU A 136 9.68 17.65 6.64
C LEU A 136 9.41 16.33 5.90
N ALA A 137 10.25 15.99 4.91
CA ALA A 137 10.11 14.74 4.15
C ALA A 137 10.23 13.50 5.05
N GLN A 138 11.15 13.51 6.03
CA GLN A 138 11.26 12.43 7.01
C GLN A 138 10.02 12.32 7.91
N LYS A 139 9.45 13.45 8.32
CA LYS A 139 8.21 13.48 9.11
C LYS A 139 7.02 12.95 8.29
N ASP A 140 6.91 13.36 7.04
CA ASP A 140 5.87 12.91 6.12
C ASP A 140 6.00 11.41 5.85
N PHE A 141 7.23 10.90 5.68
CA PHE A 141 7.51 9.47 5.56
C PHE A 141 7.01 8.69 6.76
N GLN A 142 7.33 9.13 7.99
CA GLN A 142 6.85 8.45 9.19
C GLN A 142 5.33 8.46 9.29
N SER A 143 4.70 9.60 9.04
CA SER A 143 3.24 9.76 9.07
C SER A 143 2.54 8.81 8.07
N GLN A 144 3.03 8.75 6.82
CA GLN A 144 2.48 7.85 5.82
C GLN A 144 2.73 6.38 6.16
N ARG A 145 3.90 6.05 6.72
CA ARG A 145 4.21 4.68 7.16
C ARG A 145 3.29 4.22 8.29
N GLU A 146 2.97 5.09 9.25
CA GLU A 146 2.00 4.81 10.31
C GLU A 146 0.57 4.65 9.77
N ARG A 147 0.19 5.49 8.80
CA ARG A 147 -1.10 5.35 8.13
C ARG A 147 -1.19 4.02 7.40
N TYR A 148 -0.14 3.62 6.68
CA TYR A 148 -0.03 2.30 6.06
C TYR A 148 -0.24 1.18 7.07
N GLN A 149 0.46 1.20 8.21
CA GLN A 149 0.33 0.16 9.23
C GLN A 149 -1.10 0.06 9.75
N ARG A 150 -1.75 1.20 10.02
CA ARG A 150 -3.16 1.22 10.45
C ARG A 150 -4.10 0.63 9.42
N VAL A 151 -3.96 0.98 8.14
CA VAL A 151 -4.81 0.44 7.06
C VAL A 151 -4.56 -1.06 6.87
N ARG A 152 -3.30 -1.49 6.89
CA ARG A 152 -2.91 -2.91 6.81
C ARG A 152 -3.55 -3.72 7.93
N ASP A 153 -3.46 -3.25 9.16
CA ASP A 153 -4.00 -3.94 10.33
C ASP A 153 -5.55 -3.98 10.26
N GLY A 154 -6.18 -2.88 9.82
CA GLY A 154 -7.61 -2.84 9.56
C GLY A 154 -8.05 -3.82 8.44
N LEU A 155 -7.26 -3.95 7.38
CA LEU A 155 -7.52 -4.91 6.30
C LEU A 155 -7.39 -6.36 6.80
N ALA A 156 -6.39 -6.65 7.62
CA ALA A 156 -6.22 -7.98 8.23
C ALA A 156 -7.45 -8.39 9.06
N VAL A 157 -8.01 -7.45 9.84
CA VAL A 157 -9.27 -7.68 10.59
C VAL A 157 -10.44 -7.93 9.64
N LYS A 158 -10.60 -7.14 8.57
CA LYS A 158 -11.67 -7.34 7.58
C LYS A 158 -11.60 -8.71 6.91
N VAL A 159 -10.39 -9.16 6.54
CA VAL A 159 -10.18 -10.48 5.94
C VAL A 159 -10.59 -11.58 6.93
N LYS A 160 -10.23 -11.45 8.21
CA LYS A 160 -10.59 -12.41 9.24
C LYS A 160 -12.12 -12.48 9.45
N LEU A 161 -12.78 -11.32 9.57
CA LEU A 161 -14.25 -11.27 9.70
C LEU A 161 -14.97 -11.86 8.48
N LEU A 162 -14.43 -11.66 7.27
CA LEU A 162 -14.98 -12.28 6.05
C LEU A 162 -14.82 -13.81 6.05
N GLN A 163 -13.79 -14.36 6.70
CA GLN A 163 -13.64 -15.81 6.86
C GLN A 163 -14.63 -16.35 7.90
N GLU A 164 -14.84 -15.64 9.00
CA GLU A 164 -15.77 -16.03 10.06
C GLU A 164 -17.23 -15.98 9.58
N ASN A 165 -17.61 -14.99 8.78
CA ASN A 165 -18.96 -14.89 8.20
C ASN A 165 -19.30 -15.91 7.10
N LYS A 166 -18.34 -16.77 6.72
CA LYS A 166 -18.56 -17.89 5.78
C LYS A 166 -18.91 -19.21 6.47
N ALA A 167 -18.75 -19.31 7.79
CA ALA A 167 -19.03 -20.50 8.61
C ALA A 167 -20.46 -20.46 9.18
#